data_AF-A0A8W8J6N9-F1
#
_entry.id   AF-A0A8W8J6N9-F1
#
_cell.length_a   1.000
_cell.length_b   1.000
_cell.length_c   1.000
_cell.angle_alpha   90.00
_cell.angle_beta   90.00
_cell.angle_gamma   90.00
#
_symmetry.space_group_name_H-M   'P 1'
#
loop_
_entity.id
_entity.type
_entity.pdbx_description
1 polymer ?
#
loop_
_entity_poly.entity_id
_entity_poly.type
_entity_poly.pdbx_seq_one_letter_code
_entity_poly.pdbx_strand_id
1 'polypeptide(L)'
;MPELRLAPSEIYFSQTSIANCFNEASKHSGRSIGDTVDDILLERCRIKDIPKMSVVRKGKKWVTADNRRLWIFKTLEFLGHCATISVKVKKWLCSKKDVVSKDVKVRGDLRGVFYLLKHVDFQTRTVKDNPVFDENQETYDVVVKRFYQIRDEYSLDQVQGIGRKSGTELQPAVA
;
A
#
# COMPACT_ATOMS: atom_id res chain seq x y z
N MET A 1 -19.55 9.95 17.97
CA MET A 1 -18.21 10.47 18.31
C MET A 1 -17.57 10.98 17.02
N PRO A 2 -17.01 12.20 16.98
CA PRO A 2 -16.39 12.74 15.78
C PRO A 2 -15.22 11.84 15.34
N GLU A 3 -15.15 11.57 14.03
CA GLU A 3 -14.10 10.76 13.43
C GLU A 3 -12.83 11.60 13.28
N LEU A 4 -11.78 11.26 14.04
CA LEU A 4 -10.49 11.92 13.91
C LEU A 4 -9.83 11.46 12.60
N ARG A 5 -9.43 12.43 11.76
CA ARG A 5 -8.67 12.20 10.54
C ARG A 5 -7.29 12.81 10.68
N LEU A 6 -6.27 12.05 10.31
CA LEU A 6 -4.87 12.46 10.37
C LEU A 6 -4.19 12.10 9.05
N ALA A 7 -3.20 12.90 8.64
CA ALA A 7 -2.31 12.48 7.57
C ALA A 7 -1.41 11.34 8.09
N PRO A 8 -1.16 10.26 7.32
CA PRO A 8 -0.28 9.19 7.77
C PRO A 8 1.10 9.70 8.20
N SER A 9 1.64 10.70 7.51
CA SER A 9 2.89 11.39 7.81
C SER A 9 2.91 12.03 9.19
N GLU A 10 1.78 12.49 9.72
CA GLU A 10 1.65 13.09 11.06
C GLU A 10 1.76 12.07 12.19
N ILE A 11 1.48 10.80 11.90
CA ILE A 11 1.48 9.72 12.90
C ILE A 11 2.89 9.13 13.05
N TYR A 12 3.25 8.85 14.29
CA TYR A 12 4.54 8.28 14.68
C TYR A 12 4.42 6.78 14.96
N PHE A 13 5.46 6.05 14.60
CA PHE A 13 5.66 4.67 14.97
C PHE A 13 5.96 4.55 16.46
N SER A 14 5.44 3.49 17.07
CA SER A 14 5.71 3.14 18.47
C SER A 14 6.90 2.20 18.66
N GLN A 15 7.61 1.86 17.58
CA GLN A 15 8.70 0.89 17.52
C GLN A 15 9.77 1.37 16.55
N THR A 16 11.03 1.00 16.79
CA THR A 16 12.16 1.27 15.87
C THR A 16 12.26 0.26 14.74
N SER A 17 11.66 -0.93 14.90
CA SER A 17 11.61 -1.95 13.87
C SER A 17 10.28 -2.70 13.83
N ILE A 18 9.91 -3.17 12.65
CA ILE A 18 8.72 -4.00 12.39
C ILE A 18 9.06 -5.23 11.56
N ALA A 19 8.24 -6.26 11.67
CA ALA A 19 8.28 -7.38 10.72
C ALA A 19 7.64 -6.97 9.39
N ASN A 20 8.19 -7.49 8.29
CA ASN A 20 7.65 -7.39 6.93
C ASN A 20 6.28 -8.06 6.76
N CYS A 21 5.92 -9.04 7.58
CA CYS A 21 4.66 -9.77 7.48
C CYS A 21 3.72 -9.51 8.66
N PHE A 22 2.41 -9.70 8.45
CA PHE A 22 1.44 -9.75 9.53
C PHE A 22 1.59 -11.04 10.35
N ASN A 23 1.41 -10.95 11.68
CA ASN A 23 1.61 -12.08 12.59
C ASN A 23 0.59 -13.19 12.33
N GLU A 24 0.96 -14.42 12.70
CA GLU A 24 0.11 -15.60 12.59
C GLU A 24 -1.22 -15.49 13.33
N ALA A 25 -1.22 -14.80 14.47
CA ALA A 25 -2.42 -14.55 15.25
C ALA A 25 -3.42 -13.57 14.60
N SER A 26 -3.17 -13.09 13.37
CA SER A 26 -4.08 -12.21 12.64
C SER A 26 -4.70 -12.93 11.45
N LYS A 27 -5.92 -12.53 11.06
CA LYS A 27 -6.62 -13.04 9.86
C LYS A 27 -5.79 -12.88 8.56
N HIS A 28 -4.74 -12.06 8.57
CA HIS A 28 -3.85 -11.82 7.44
C HIS A 28 -2.46 -12.44 7.65
N SER A 29 -2.35 -13.49 8.46
CA SER A 29 -1.13 -14.25 8.72
C SER A 29 -0.29 -14.46 7.45
N GLY A 30 1.02 -14.19 7.55
CA GLY A 30 1.97 -14.45 6.47
C GLY A 30 1.92 -13.47 5.30
N ARG A 31 0.89 -12.62 5.20
CA ARG A 31 0.84 -11.59 4.16
C ARG A 31 1.87 -10.50 4.44
N SER A 32 2.68 -10.18 3.44
CA SER A 32 3.68 -9.12 3.55
C SER A 32 3.02 -7.74 3.43
N ILE A 33 3.66 -6.74 4.02
CA ILE A 33 3.22 -5.35 3.90
C ILE A 33 3.43 -4.80 2.48
N GLY A 34 4.44 -5.29 1.74
CA GLY A 34 4.67 -4.92 0.34
C GLY A 34 3.61 -5.50 -0.59
N ASP A 35 3.27 -6.79 -0.48
CA ASP A 35 2.18 -7.39 -1.27
C ASP A 35 0.84 -6.68 -0.99
N THR A 36 0.63 -6.22 0.25
CA THR A 36 -0.57 -5.45 0.60
C THR A 36 -0.62 -4.09 -0.10
N VAL A 37 0.52 -3.42 -0.28
CA VAL A 37 0.61 -2.18 -1.07
C VAL A 37 0.31 -2.49 -2.54
N ASP A 38 0.96 -3.51 -3.10
CA ASP A 38 0.74 -3.93 -4.49
C ASP A 38 -0.73 -4.25 -4.76
N ASP A 39 -1.40 -4.99 -3.88
CA ASP A 39 -2.81 -5.31 -4.05
C ASP A 39 -3.71 -4.07 -4.01
N ILE A 40 -3.30 -3.02 -3.32
CA ILE A 40 -4.02 -1.73 -3.33
C ILE A 40 -3.74 -0.97 -4.63
N LEU A 41 -2.47 -0.94 -5.08
CA LEU A 41 -2.08 -0.29 -6.33
C LEU A 41 -2.70 -0.97 -7.55
N LEU A 42 -2.89 -2.29 -7.49
CA LEU A 42 -3.54 -3.11 -8.53
C LEU A 42 -5.06 -3.18 -8.37
N GLU A 43 -5.65 -2.40 -7.45
CA GLU A 43 -7.09 -2.34 -7.17
C GLU A 43 -7.74 -3.67 -6.74
N ARG A 44 -6.93 -4.68 -6.39
CA ARG A 44 -7.38 -5.96 -5.82
C ARG A 44 -7.89 -5.81 -4.40
N CYS A 45 -7.47 -4.75 -3.71
CA CYS A 45 -7.87 -4.39 -2.36
C CYS A 45 -8.13 -2.89 -2.28
N ARG A 46 -9.24 -2.46 -1.65
CA ARG A 46 -9.50 -1.03 -1.48
C ARG A 46 -8.90 -0.56 -0.17
N ILE A 47 -8.43 0.69 -0.14
CA ILE A 47 -7.87 1.33 1.08
C ILE A 47 -8.84 1.25 2.26
N LYS A 48 -10.15 1.39 1.99
CA LYS A 48 -11.21 1.29 3.01
C LYS A 48 -11.39 -0.10 3.60
N ASP A 49 -10.90 -1.14 2.93
CA ASP A 49 -10.96 -2.52 3.40
C ASP A 49 -9.83 -2.80 4.42
N ILE A 50 -8.83 -1.91 4.53
CA ILE A 50 -7.82 -1.97 5.58
C ILE A 50 -8.46 -1.58 6.92
N PRO A 51 -8.32 -2.42 7.98
CA PRO A 51 -8.86 -2.09 9.29
C PRO A 51 -8.36 -0.75 9.83
N LYS A 52 -9.29 0.07 10.34
CA LYS A 52 -8.97 1.36 11.00
C LYS A 52 -7.92 1.17 12.08
N MET A 53 -6.84 1.96 12.03
CA MET A 53 -5.78 1.93 13.02
C MET A 53 -6.15 2.68 14.29
N SER A 54 -5.51 2.30 15.39
CA SER A 54 -5.67 2.99 16.67
C SER A 54 -4.49 3.91 16.96
N VAL A 55 -4.77 5.14 17.42
CA VAL A 55 -3.75 6.12 17.82
C VAL A 55 -3.94 6.52 19.28
N VAL A 56 -2.85 6.91 19.91
CA VAL A 56 -2.80 7.46 21.27
C VAL A 56 -2.08 8.80 21.22
N ARG A 57 -2.56 9.79 21.97
CA ARG A 57 -1.89 11.09 22.08
C ARG A 57 -0.80 11.01 23.14
N LYS A 58 0.46 11.26 22.78
CA LYS A 58 1.59 11.44 23.70
C LYS A 58 2.13 12.85 23.58
N GLY A 59 1.78 13.70 24.54
CA GLY A 59 2.06 15.14 24.47
C GLY A 59 1.38 15.76 23.23
N LYS A 60 2.18 16.32 22.33
CA LYS A 60 1.73 16.90 21.04
C LYS A 60 1.76 15.93 19.86
N LYS A 61 2.15 14.67 20.07
CA LYS A 61 2.35 13.68 19.00
C LYS A 61 1.28 12.60 19.01
N TRP A 62 0.90 12.14 17.83
CA TRP A 62 0.02 10.97 17.64
C TRP A 62 0.87 9.73 17.39
N VAL A 63 0.69 8.70 18.20
CA VAL A 63 1.50 7.47 18.15
C VAL A 63 0.58 6.27 17.98
N THR A 64 0.97 5.30 17.15
CA THR A 64 0.18 4.07 16.94
C THR A 64 0.95 2.81 17.30
N ALA A 65 0.25 1.81 17.83
CA ALA A 65 0.78 0.46 17.98
C ALA A 65 0.67 -0.37 16.69
N ASP A 66 -0.11 0.09 15.71
CA ASP A 66 -0.39 -0.58 14.44
C ASP A 66 0.71 -0.28 13.41
N ASN A 67 1.99 -0.41 13.79
CA ASN A 67 3.14 0.06 13.01
C ASN A 67 3.18 -0.47 11.57
N ARG A 68 2.84 -1.75 11.34
CA ARG A 68 2.76 -2.31 9.98
C ARG A 68 1.70 -1.63 9.10
N ARG A 69 0.53 -1.31 9.68
CA ARG A 69 -0.52 -0.60 8.95
C ARG A 69 -0.09 0.83 8.67
N LEU A 70 0.51 1.50 9.66
CA LEU A 70 1.04 2.85 9.47
C LEU A 70 2.07 2.89 8.34
N TRP A 71 2.95 1.90 8.25
CA TRP A 71 3.91 1.80 7.16
C TRP A 71 3.20 1.77 5.80
N ILE A 72 2.19 0.91 5.62
CA ILE A 72 1.39 0.82 4.39
C ILE A 72 0.76 2.18 4.05
N PHE A 73 0.13 2.85 5.02
CA PHE A 73 -0.52 4.13 4.76
C PHE A 73 0.46 5.27 4.44
N LYS A 74 1.63 5.31 5.10
CA LYS A 74 2.69 6.28 4.74
C LYS A 74 3.22 6.04 3.34
N THR A 75 3.40 4.78 2.96
CA THR A 75 3.77 4.42 1.59
C THR A 75 2.71 4.86 0.58
N LEU A 76 1.43 4.61 0.85
CA LEU A 76 0.35 5.03 -0.03
C LEU A 76 0.19 6.56 -0.11
N GLU A 77 0.45 7.28 0.99
CA GLU A 77 0.50 8.74 1.02
C GLU A 77 1.64 9.27 0.16
N PHE A 78 2.84 8.72 0.31
CA PHE A 78 4.00 9.06 -0.51
C PHE A 78 3.74 8.83 -2.01
N LEU A 79 3.04 7.75 -2.36
CA LEU A 79 2.63 7.44 -3.72
C LEU A 79 1.42 8.26 -4.22
N GLY A 80 0.85 9.14 -3.40
CA GLY A 80 -0.28 10.01 -3.77
C GLY A 80 -1.66 9.34 -3.75
N HIS A 81 -1.78 8.14 -3.19
CA HIS A 81 -3.05 7.39 -3.13
C HIS A 81 -3.88 7.70 -1.86
N CYS A 82 -3.33 8.41 -0.87
CA CYS A 82 -4.05 8.75 0.35
C CYS A 82 -3.51 10.02 1.01
N ALA A 83 -4.34 11.05 1.20
CA ALA A 83 -3.94 12.27 1.92
C ALA A 83 -4.23 12.19 3.43
N THR A 84 -5.36 11.58 3.82
CA THR A 84 -5.77 11.46 5.22
C THR A 84 -6.44 10.13 5.49
N ILE A 85 -6.27 9.63 6.71
CA ILE A 85 -6.85 8.37 7.17
C ILE A 85 -7.71 8.58 8.41
N SER A 86 -8.77 7.77 8.51
CA SER A 86 -9.64 7.77 9.69
C SER A 86 -9.07 6.87 10.78
N VAL A 87 -8.89 7.42 11.99
CA VAL A 87 -8.23 6.74 13.10
C VAL A 87 -9.15 6.59 14.32
N LYS A 88 -8.89 5.57 15.14
CA LYS A 88 -9.56 5.37 16.44
C LYS A 88 -8.65 5.86 17.56
N VAL A 89 -9.10 6.83 18.36
CA VAL A 89 -8.34 7.30 19.52
C VAL A 89 -8.49 6.32 20.68
N LYS A 90 -7.36 5.86 21.23
CA LYS A 90 -7.29 5.05 22.46
C LYS A 90 -6.69 5.86 23.59
N LYS A 91 -7.05 5.50 24.83
CA LYS A 91 -6.52 6.14 26.05
C LYS A 91 -5.07 5.74 26.33
N TRP A 92 -4.70 4.49 26.04
CA TRP A 92 -3.43 3.92 26.45
C TRP A 92 -2.81 3.08 25.33
N LEU A 93 -1.48 3.07 25.31
CA LEU A 93 -0.67 2.20 24.47
C LEU A 93 -0.01 1.15 25.37
N CYS A 94 0.27 -0.04 24.83
CA CYS A 94 1.04 -1.03 25.58
C CYS A 94 2.42 -0.45 25.95
N SER A 95 2.86 -0.65 27.19
CA SER A 95 4.14 -0.13 27.72
C SER A 95 5.36 -0.58 26.92
N LYS A 96 5.30 -1.75 26.27
CA LYS A 96 6.36 -2.27 25.37
C LYS A 96 6.50 -1.50 24.05
N LYS A 97 5.67 -0.48 23.81
CA LYS A 97 5.58 0.30 22.58
C LYS A 97 5.71 1.79 22.90
N ASP A 98 6.86 2.17 23.45
CA ASP A 98 7.09 3.53 23.97
C ASP A 98 7.94 4.44 23.06
N VAL A 99 8.48 3.90 21.96
CA VAL A 99 9.26 4.68 21.00
C VAL A 99 8.36 5.70 20.31
N VAL A 100 8.91 6.84 19.90
CA VAL A 100 8.20 7.84 19.09
C VAL A 100 9.09 8.23 17.92
N SER A 101 8.88 7.58 16.77
CA SER A 101 9.71 7.78 15.57
C SER A 101 8.86 8.10 14.34
N LYS A 102 9.37 8.93 13.42
CA LYS A 102 8.74 9.13 12.11
C LYS A 102 9.06 7.99 11.15
N ASP A 103 10.16 7.29 11.39
CA ASP A 103 10.73 6.25 10.55
C ASP A 103 10.77 4.91 11.27
N VAL A 104 10.83 3.82 10.52
CA VAL A 104 10.90 2.46 11.07
C VAL A 104 11.71 1.54 10.16
N LYS A 105 12.55 0.69 10.76
CA LYS A 105 13.26 -0.36 10.03
C LYS A 105 12.33 -1.54 9.78
N VAL A 106 12.11 -1.92 8.53
CA VAL A 106 11.41 -3.16 8.20
C VAL A 106 12.42 -4.32 8.19
N ARG A 107 12.09 -5.42 8.88
CA ARG A 107 12.90 -6.63 8.94
C ARG A 107 12.35 -7.68 7.97
N GLY A 108 13.23 -8.28 7.19
CA GLY A 108 12.90 -9.27 6.16
C GLY A 108 12.61 -8.63 4.80
N ASP A 109 12.37 -9.46 3.79
CA ASP A 109 12.02 -9.03 2.44
C ASP A 109 10.60 -8.42 2.44
N LEU A 110 10.49 -7.17 2.02
CA LEU A 110 9.21 -6.46 1.94
C LEU A 110 8.22 -7.15 1.00
N ARG A 111 8.72 -7.88 -0.01
CA ARG A 111 7.97 -8.34 -1.18
C ARG A 111 7.22 -7.17 -1.85
N GLY A 112 6.36 -7.45 -2.83
CA GLY A 112 5.70 -6.42 -3.65
C GLY A 112 6.61 -5.80 -4.71
N VAL A 113 6.37 -6.14 -5.97
CA VAL A 113 7.15 -5.69 -7.12
C VAL A 113 6.73 -4.28 -7.55
N PHE A 114 5.43 -3.97 -7.46
CA PHE A 114 4.90 -2.69 -7.92
C PHE A 114 5.25 -1.53 -7.00
N TYR A 115 5.27 -1.76 -5.69
CA TYR A 115 5.79 -0.79 -4.72
C TYR A 115 7.24 -0.42 -5.02
N LEU A 116 8.13 -1.41 -5.20
CA LEU A 116 9.55 -1.15 -5.48
C LEU A 116 9.71 -0.34 -6.78
N LEU A 117 8.97 -0.69 -7.82
CA LEU A 117 8.94 0.04 -9.10
C LEU A 117 8.51 1.50 -8.93
N LYS A 118 7.39 1.74 -8.25
CA LYS A 118 6.88 3.11 -8.05
C LYS A 118 7.77 3.94 -7.15
N HIS A 119 8.43 3.32 -6.19
CA HIS A 119 9.39 4.01 -5.31
C HIS A 119 10.62 4.46 -6.11
N VAL A 120 11.11 3.62 -7.03
CA VAL A 120 12.23 3.95 -7.93
C VAL A 120 11.83 5.01 -8.97
N ASP A 121 10.66 4.90 -9.59
CA ASP A 121 10.14 5.91 -10.52
C ASP A 121 9.95 7.28 -9.85
N PHE A 122 9.48 7.29 -8.60
CA PHE A 122 9.32 8.53 -7.85
C PHE A 122 10.67 9.14 -7.50
N GLN A 123 11.63 8.34 -7.03
CA GLN A 123 12.98 8.81 -6.73
C GLN A 123 13.66 9.37 -7.97
N THR A 124 13.58 8.70 -9.12
CA THR A 124 14.17 9.19 -10.38
C THR A 124 13.52 10.49 -10.88
N ARG A 125 12.22 10.71 -10.63
CA ARG A 125 11.56 11.99 -10.90
C ARG A 125 12.04 13.12 -9.99
N THR A 126 12.25 12.85 -8.70
CA THR A 126 12.81 13.83 -7.75
C THR A 126 14.31 14.09 -7.95
N VAL A 127 15.06 13.11 -8.46
CA VAL A 127 16.53 13.22 -8.70
C VAL A 127 16.86 14.02 -9.97
N LYS A 128 15.90 14.24 -10.88
CA LYS A 128 16.09 15.18 -12.01
C LYS A 128 16.34 16.63 -11.55
N ASP A 129 16.01 16.96 -10.30
CA ASP A 129 16.29 18.27 -9.71
C ASP A 129 17.58 18.30 -8.85
N ASN A 130 18.28 17.16 -8.66
CA ASN A 130 19.64 17.10 -8.08
C ASN A 130 20.24 15.67 -8.18
N PRO A 131 21.28 15.44 -9.00
CA PRO A 131 21.83 14.11 -9.22
C PRO A 131 22.86 13.73 -8.15
N VAL A 132 22.51 12.77 -7.28
CA VAL A 132 23.48 11.91 -6.61
C VAL A 132 23.11 10.47 -6.97
N PHE A 133 23.89 9.88 -7.86
CA PHE A 133 23.76 8.48 -8.29
C PHE A 133 24.37 7.55 -7.21
N ASP A 134 23.62 6.52 -6.81
CA ASP A 134 24.10 5.42 -5.95
C ASP A 134 23.77 4.06 -6.62
N GLU A 135 24.60 3.06 -6.35
CA GLU A 135 25.18 2.07 -7.27
C GLU A 135 24.32 0.84 -7.62
N ASN A 136 22.99 0.91 -7.55
CA ASN A 136 22.13 -0.30 -7.62
C ASN A 136 21.49 -0.58 -8.99
N GLN A 137 22.26 -0.44 -10.08
CA GLN A 137 21.80 -0.65 -11.47
C GLN A 137 21.31 -2.10 -11.73
N GLU A 138 21.89 -3.11 -11.07
CA GLU A 138 21.47 -4.52 -11.23
C GLU A 138 20.07 -4.81 -10.70
N THR A 139 19.65 -4.12 -9.62
CA THR A 139 18.29 -4.29 -9.09
C THR A 139 17.26 -3.73 -10.07
N TYR A 140 17.63 -2.65 -10.79
CA TYR A 140 16.78 -2.03 -11.80
C TYR A 140 16.50 -2.97 -12.97
N ASP A 141 17.54 -3.59 -13.52
CA ASP A 141 17.43 -4.49 -14.67
C ASP A 141 16.65 -5.78 -14.33
N VAL A 142 16.82 -6.33 -13.13
CA VAL A 142 16.07 -7.51 -12.68
C VAL A 142 14.58 -7.19 -12.54
N VAL A 143 14.24 -6.03 -11.98
CA VAL A 143 12.85 -5.61 -11.77
C VAL A 143 12.18 -5.27 -13.11
N VAL A 144 12.88 -4.60 -14.03
CA VAL A 144 12.38 -4.28 -15.38
C VAL A 144 12.25 -5.52 -16.26
N LYS A 145 13.20 -6.47 -16.22
CA LYS A 145 13.07 -7.75 -16.94
C LYS A 145 11.88 -8.56 -16.45
N ARG A 146 11.67 -8.61 -15.13
CA ARG A 146 10.51 -9.29 -14.54
C ARG A 146 9.18 -8.62 -14.91
N PHE A 147 9.16 -7.30 -15.11
CA PHE A 147 7.99 -6.56 -15.59
C PHE A 147 7.55 -7.01 -16.99
N TYR A 148 8.48 -7.15 -17.94
CA TYR A 148 8.12 -7.63 -19.29
C TYR A 148 7.64 -9.08 -19.27
N GLN A 149 8.24 -9.93 -18.44
CA GLN A 149 7.85 -11.32 -18.31
C GLN A 149 6.44 -11.48 -17.71
N ILE A 150 6.09 -10.67 -16.71
CA ILE A 150 4.73 -10.62 -16.15
C ILE A 150 3.74 -10.00 -17.16
N ARG A 151 4.14 -9.00 -17.96
CA ARG A 151 3.24 -8.43 -18.98
C ARG A 151 2.85 -9.45 -20.04
N ASP A 152 3.79 -10.29 -20.48
CA ASP A 152 3.53 -11.32 -21.49
C ASP A 152 2.69 -12.48 -20.94
N GLU A 153 2.87 -12.85 -19.66
CA GLU A 153 2.06 -13.88 -19.00
C GLU A 153 0.60 -13.46 -18.77
N TYR A 154 0.32 -12.18 -18.55
CA TYR A 154 -1.04 -11.68 -18.26
C TYR A 154 -1.77 -11.08 -19.48
N SER A 155 -1.13 -11.03 -20.66
CA SER A 155 -1.74 -10.49 -21.89
C SER A 155 -2.53 -11.54 -22.71
N LEU A 156 -2.47 -12.83 -22.36
CA LEU A 156 -3.13 -13.91 -23.13
C LEU A 156 -4.50 -14.36 -22.59
N ASP A 157 -4.86 -14.02 -21.35
CA ASP A 157 -6.06 -14.58 -20.69
C ASP A 157 -7.31 -13.67 -20.67
N GLN A 158 -7.30 -12.51 -21.32
CA GLN A 158 -8.45 -11.57 -21.30
C GLN A 158 -9.06 -11.25 -22.69
N VAL A 159 -8.66 -11.93 -23.76
CA VAL A 159 -9.29 -11.76 -25.09
C VAL A 159 -9.99 -13.03 -25.53
N GLN A 160 -10.95 -13.52 -24.75
CA GLN A 160 -12.04 -14.36 -25.26
C GLN A 160 -13.19 -14.40 -24.25
N GLY A 161 -14.24 -13.63 -24.54
CA GLY A 161 -15.59 -14.01 -24.09
C GLY A 161 -16.45 -12.98 -23.37
N ILE A 162 -16.58 -11.74 -23.84
CA ILE A 162 -17.80 -10.95 -23.54
C ILE A 162 -18.19 -10.05 -24.74
N GLY A 163 -19.37 -10.32 -25.32
CA GLY A 163 -20.10 -9.45 -26.27
C GLY A 163 -20.65 -10.26 -27.46
N ARG A 164 -21.95 -10.32 -27.78
CA ARG A 164 -23.04 -9.36 -27.60
C ARG A 164 -24.40 -10.09 -27.52
N LYS A 165 -25.29 -9.66 -26.62
CA LYS A 165 -26.74 -9.77 -26.78
C LYS A 165 -27.27 -8.38 -27.17
N SER A 166 -27.93 -8.25 -28.31
CA SER A 166 -28.84 -7.15 -28.62
C SER A 166 -29.63 -7.48 -29.89
N GLY A 167 -30.95 -7.41 -29.83
CA GLY A 167 -31.82 -7.53 -31.00
C GLY A 167 -33.28 -7.79 -30.61
N THR A 168 -33.95 -6.75 -30.12
CA THR A 168 -35.41 -6.71 -29.95
C THR A 168 -36.07 -6.67 -31.32
N GLU A 169 -36.97 -7.62 -31.61
CA GLU A 169 -37.76 -7.66 -32.85
C GLU A 169 -39.23 -7.32 -32.51
N LEU A 170 -39.72 -6.21 -33.08
CA LEU A 170 -41.13 -5.80 -33.08
C LEU A 170 -41.60 -5.87 -34.54
N GLN A 171 -42.71 -6.58 -34.76
CA GLN A 171 -43.34 -6.89 -36.06
C GLN A 171 -43.73 -5.66 -36.89
N PRO A 172 -44.05 -5.87 -38.18
CA PRO A 172 -45.42 -5.56 -38.58
C PRO A 172 -46.08 -6.58 -39.51
N ALA A 173 -47.42 -6.60 -39.46
CA ALA A 173 -48.34 -7.34 -40.32
C ALA A 173 -48.65 -6.60 -41.63
N VAL A 174 -48.73 -7.33 -42.76
CA VAL A 174 -49.61 -7.16 -43.95
C VAL A 174 -49.44 -8.47 -44.77
N ALA A 175 -50.40 -9.13 -45.42
CA ALA A 175 -51.73 -8.78 -45.94
C ALA A 175 -52.63 -10.04 -45.93
#